data_AF-A0A3B9K0C8-F1
#
_entry.id   AF-A0A3B9K0C8-F1
#
_cell.length_a   1.000
_cell.length_b   1.000
_cell.length_c   1.000
_cell.angle_alpha   90.00
_cell.angle_beta   90.00
_cell.angle_gamma   90.00
#
_symmetry.space_group_name_H-M   'P 1'
#
loop_
_entity.id
_entity.type
_entity.pdbx_description
1 polymer ?
#
loop_
_entity_poly.entity_id
_entity_poly.type
_entity_poly.pdbx_seq_one_letter_code
_entity_poly.pdbx_strand_id
1 'polypeptide(L)'
;PFAKIGDDSIGQGIVETLRGHRSRAVLMKQHGVFAVGADAKEALKAAVMCEDAAKSAYLALSMGGGIQLGQSDIDSLYGRYQNVYGQP
;
A
#
# COMPACT_ATOMS: atom_id res chain seq x y z
N PRO A 1 -1.32 7.14 9.43
CA PRO A 1 -1.47 7.97 10.67
C PRO A 1 -0.65 7.36 11.82
N PHE A 2 -0.44 8.06 12.94
CA PHE A 2 0.03 7.46 14.20
C PHE A 2 -1.16 7.24 15.12
N ALA A 3 -1.18 6.10 15.81
CA ALA A 3 -2.17 5.78 16.84
C ALA A 3 -1.49 4.89 17.91
N LYS A 4 -1.81 5.12 19.18
CA LYS A 4 -1.29 4.27 20.28
C LYS A 4 -2.01 2.93 20.27
N ILE A 5 -1.31 1.88 20.68
CA ILE A 5 -1.92 0.58 20.92
C ILE A 5 -2.74 0.66 22.21
N GLY A 6 -4.01 0.23 22.19
CA GLY A 6 -4.83 0.14 23.39
C GLY A 6 -6.33 0.35 23.20
N ASP A 7 -6.76 0.92 22.06
CA ASP A 7 -8.17 1.16 21.72
C ASP A 7 -8.43 0.99 20.20
N ASP A 8 -9.60 1.42 19.74
CA ASP A 8 -10.04 1.31 18.34
C ASP A 8 -9.41 2.35 17.39
N SER A 9 -8.59 3.27 17.90
CA SER A 9 -8.00 4.37 17.11
C SER A 9 -7.13 3.90 15.95
N ILE A 10 -6.45 2.74 16.09
CA ILE A 10 -5.72 2.11 14.98
C ILE A 10 -6.68 1.73 13.85
N GLY A 11 -7.81 1.10 14.19
CA GLY A 11 -8.84 0.71 13.23
C GLY A 11 -9.44 1.93 12.53
N GLN A 12 -9.73 3.00 13.27
CA GLN A 12 -10.21 4.26 12.71
C GLN A 12 -9.21 4.86 11.72
N GLY A 13 -7.92 4.92 12.09
CA GLY A 13 -6.87 5.44 11.21
C GLY A 13 -6.66 4.63 9.93
N ILE A 14 -6.80 3.30 10.01
CA ILE A 14 -6.76 2.42 8.83
C ILE A 14 -7.95 2.73 7.91
N VAL A 15 -9.16 2.77 8.47
CA VAL A 15 -10.39 3.03 7.71
C VAL A 15 -10.36 4.41 7.07
N GLU A 16 -9.98 5.45 7.81
CA GLU A 16 -9.86 6.81 7.29
C GLU A 16 -8.89 6.88 6.11
N THR A 17 -7.73 6.22 6.22
CA THR A 17 -6.70 6.26 5.16
C THR A 17 -7.14 5.49 3.90
N LEU A 18 -7.82 4.35 4.07
CA LEU A 18 -8.19 3.48 2.96
C LEU A 18 -9.55 3.82 2.33
N ARG A 19 -10.39 4.61 3.01
CA ARG A 19 -11.73 4.97 2.52
C ARG A 19 -11.62 5.74 1.20
N GLY A 20 -12.23 5.19 0.16
CA GLY A 20 -12.19 5.77 -1.19
C GLY A 20 -10.84 5.64 -1.89
N HIS A 21 -9.85 4.99 -1.27
CA HIS A 21 -8.53 4.78 -1.85
C HIS A 21 -8.47 3.43 -2.58
N ARG A 22 -7.75 3.38 -3.70
CA ARG A 22 -7.60 2.14 -4.50
C ARG A 22 -6.53 1.17 -3.98
N SER A 23 -5.65 1.63 -3.09
CA SER A 23 -4.67 0.78 -2.42
C SER A 23 -5.32 -0.09 -1.35
N ARG A 24 -4.72 -1.27 -1.15
CA ARG A 24 -5.19 -2.27 -0.18
C ARG A 24 -4.30 -2.36 1.06
N ALA A 25 -3.36 -1.44 1.23
CA ALA A 25 -2.44 -1.41 2.36
C ALA A 25 -2.18 0.03 2.82
N VAL A 26 -1.93 0.19 4.11
CA VAL A 26 -1.55 1.44 4.76
C VAL A 26 -0.32 1.23 5.64
N LEU A 27 0.63 2.17 5.57
CA LEU A 27 1.73 2.28 6.51
C LEU A 27 1.32 3.19 7.67
N MET A 28 1.22 2.61 8.86
CA MET A 28 0.96 3.33 10.10
C MET A 28 2.30 3.84 10.66
N LYS A 29 2.36 5.15 10.91
CA LYS A 29 3.56 5.82 11.42
C LYS A 29 3.97 5.17 12.74
N GLN A 30 5.25 4.82 12.88
CA GLN A 30 5.83 4.17 14.07
C GLN A 30 5.09 2.88 14.48
N HIS A 31 4.53 2.14 13.52
CA HIS A 31 3.85 0.87 13.80
C HIS A 31 4.22 -0.18 12.76
N GLY A 32 3.77 -0.04 11.51
CA GLY A 32 3.94 -1.07 10.49
C GLY A 32 2.84 -1.03 9.43
N VAL A 33 2.72 -2.11 8.67
CA VAL A 33 1.74 -2.25 7.59
C VAL A 33 0.44 -2.90 8.09
N PHE A 34 -0.69 -2.38 7.63
CA PHE A 34 -1.98 -3.08 7.65
C PHE A 34 -2.48 -3.24 6.23
N ALA A 35 -3.00 -4.42 5.90
CA ALA A 35 -3.50 -4.73 4.57
C ALA A 35 -4.87 -5.43 4.61
N VAL A 36 -5.67 -5.19 3.58
CA VAL A 36 -7.01 -5.74 3.39
C VAL A 36 -7.12 -6.46 2.05
N GLY A 37 -8.02 -7.44 1.95
CA GLY A 37 -8.25 -8.20 0.74
C GLY A 37 -9.60 -8.90 0.77
N ALA A 38 -10.04 -9.41 -0.37
CA ALA A 38 -11.27 -10.22 -0.44
C ALA A 38 -11.13 -11.53 0.37
N ASP A 39 -9.90 -12.03 0.51
CA ASP A 39 -9.52 -13.15 1.34
C ASP A 39 -8.14 -12.92 1.96
N ALA A 40 -7.70 -13.87 2.80
CA ALA A 40 -6.41 -13.80 3.47
C ALA A 40 -5.21 -13.82 2.50
N LYS A 41 -5.32 -14.50 1.36
CA LYS A 41 -4.24 -14.59 0.37
C LYS A 41 -4.03 -13.25 -0.33
N GLU A 42 -5.12 -12.58 -0.71
CA GLU A 42 -5.07 -11.25 -1.31
C GLU A 42 -4.62 -10.18 -0.32
N ALA A 43 -5.03 -10.26 0.95
CA ALA A 43 -4.54 -9.37 2.01
C ALA A 43 -3.02 -9.55 2.23
N LEU A 44 -2.56 -10.81 2.29
CA LEU A 44 -1.13 -11.12 2.42
C LEU A 44 -0.33 -10.60 1.22
N LYS A 45 -0.84 -10.81 0.00
CA LYS A 45 -0.23 -10.29 -1.23
C LYS A 45 -0.06 -8.77 -1.17
N ALA A 46 -1.09 -8.04 -0.74
CA ALA A 46 -1.03 -6.59 -0.59
C ALA A 46 0.02 -6.16 0.45
N ALA A 47 0.13 -6.87 1.58
CA ALA A 47 1.16 -6.60 2.59
C ALA A 47 2.59 -6.82 2.05
N VAL A 48 2.82 -7.95 1.36
CA VAL A 48 4.13 -8.28 0.77
C VAL A 48 4.54 -7.26 -0.30
N MET A 49 3.63 -6.89 -1.20
CA MET A 49 3.90 -5.88 -2.24
C MET A 49 4.17 -4.51 -1.63
N CYS A 50 3.46 -4.14 -0.56
CA CYS A 50 3.69 -2.88 0.15
C CYS A 50 5.09 -2.84 0.76
N GLU A 51 5.53 -3.92 1.39
CA GLU A 51 6.87 -4.02 1.99
C GLU A 51 7.97 -3.93 0.93
N ASP A 52 7.84 -4.66 -0.17
CA ASP A 52 8.84 -4.67 -1.25
C ASP A 52 8.98 -3.29 -1.92
N ALA A 53 7.85 -2.62 -2.16
CA ALA A 53 7.83 -1.25 -2.65
C ALA A 53 8.41 -0.26 -1.63
N ALA A 54 8.08 -0.41 -0.34
CA ALA A 54 8.60 0.45 0.72
C ALA A 54 10.13 0.34 0.85
N LYS A 55 10.68 -0.89 0.77
CA LYS A 55 12.12 -1.12 0.76
C LYS A 55 12.79 -0.41 -0.42
N SER A 56 12.24 -0.57 -1.62
CA SER A 56 12.78 0.07 -2.83
C SER A 56 12.73 1.59 -2.73
N ALA A 57 11.62 2.16 -2.25
CA ALA A 57 11.47 3.59 -2.02
C ALA A 57 12.44 4.11 -0.95
N TYR A 58 12.61 3.38 0.16
CA TYR A 58 13.54 3.74 1.23
C TYR A 58 14.99 3.78 0.72
N LEU A 59 15.41 2.78 -0.06
CA LEU A 59 16.74 2.76 -0.67
C LEU A 59 16.95 3.92 -1.64
N ALA A 60 15.99 4.18 -2.53
CA ALA A 60 16.07 5.30 -3.47
C ALA A 60 16.16 6.66 -2.74
N LEU A 61 15.33 6.89 -1.72
CA LEU A 61 15.39 8.09 -0.90
C LEU A 61 16.73 8.24 -0.17
N SER A 62 17.29 7.13 0.33
CA SER A 62 18.61 7.12 0.99
C SER A 62 19.76 7.46 0.05
N MET A 63 19.57 7.29 -1.27
CA MET A 63 20.55 7.60 -2.32
C MET A 63 20.34 8.96 -2.99
N GLY A 64 19.53 9.84 -2.39
CA GLY A 64 19.27 11.20 -2.93
C GLY A 64 17.97 11.33 -3.72
N GLY A 65 17.10 10.32 -3.70
CA GLY A 65 15.79 10.33 -4.35
C GLY A 65 15.67 9.34 -5.50
N GLY A 66 14.43 9.12 -5.95
CA GLY A 66 14.11 8.24 -7.08
C GLY A 66 13.30 8.97 -8.15
N ILE A 67 13.26 8.41 -9.36
CA ILE A 67 12.43 8.92 -10.45
C ILE A 67 10.97 8.56 -10.13
N GLN A 68 10.13 9.58 -9.97
CA GLN A 68 8.69 9.37 -9.80
C GLN A 68 8.04 9.04 -11.12
N LEU A 69 7.14 8.06 -11.12
CA LEU A 69 6.28 7.78 -12.26
C LEU A 69 5.22 8.87 -12.40
N GLY A 70 4.86 9.20 -13.64
CA GLY A 70 3.74 10.09 -13.91
C GLY A 70 2.43 9.46 -13.44
N GLN A 71 1.50 10.27 -12.94
CA GLN A 71 0.20 9.78 -12.45
C GLN A 71 -0.57 8.98 -13.53
N SER A 72 -0.49 9.41 -14.79
CA SER A 72 -1.09 8.70 -15.93
C SER A 72 -0.53 7.29 -16.12
N ASP A 73 0.77 7.10 -15.89
CA ASP A 73 1.40 5.79 -15.98
C ASP A 73 0.97 4.91 -14.81
N ILE A 74 0.90 5.46 -13.60
CA ILE A 74 0.40 4.74 -12.41
C ILE A 74 -1.04 4.27 -12.65
N ASP A 75 -1.90 5.12 -13.20
CA ASP A 75 -3.31 4.81 -13.47
C ASP A 75 -3.45 3.75 -14.57
N SER A 76 -2.67 3.87 -15.65
CA SER A 76 -2.63 2.90 -16.75
C SER A 76 -2.13 1.53 -16.28
N LEU A 77 -1.04 1.49 -15.52
CA LEU A 77 -0.46 0.26 -14.98
C LEU A 77 -1.40 -0.40 -13.96
N TYR A 78 -2.05 0.39 -13.10
CA TYR A 78 -3.09 -0.13 -12.20
C TYR A 78 -4.22 -0.77 -13.00
N GLY A 79 -4.76 -0.09 -14.02
CA GLY A 79 -5.81 -0.62 -14.87
C GLY A 79 -5.41 -1.92 -15.57
N ARG A 80 -4.19 -1.99 -16.11
CA ARG A 80 -3.67 -3.20 -16.74
C ARG A 80 -3.49 -4.36 -15.74
N TYR A 81 -3.01 -4.07 -14.53
CA TYR A 81 -2.82 -5.09 -13.50
C TYR A 81 -4.14 -5.73 -13.06
N GLN A 82 -5.20 -4.94 -12.95
CA GLN A 82 -6.52 -5.45 -12.56
C GLN A 82 -7.20 -6.27 -13.67
N ASN A 83 -7.00 -5.89 -14.93
CA ASN A 83 -7.86 -6.36 -16.03
C ASN A 83 -7.17 -7.28 -17.04
N VAL A 84 -5.83 -7.31 -17.08
CA VAL A 84 -5.07 -8.01 -18.14
C VAL A 84 -4.00 -8.93 -17.56
N TYR A 85 -3.28 -8.47 -16.54
CA TYR A 85 -2.12 -9.20 -16.03
C TYR A 85 -2.51 -10.46 -15.25
N GLY A 86 -1.98 -11.62 -15.63
CA GLY A 86 -2.20 -12.90 -14.93
C GLY A 86 -3.50 -13.63 -15.31
N GLN A 87 -4.21 -13.17 -16.33
CA GLN A 87 -5.28 -13.92 -16.99
C GLN A 87 -4.69 -14.79 -18.13
N PRO A 88 -5.23 -15.98 -18.42
CA PRO A 88 -4.79 -16.83 -19.52
C PRO A 88 -5.02 -16.19 -20.90
#